data_AF-A0A966E7M2-F1
#
_entry.id   AF-A0A966E7M2-F1
#
_cell.length_a   1.000
_cell.length_b   1.000
_cell.length_c   1.000
_cell.angle_alpha   90.00
_cell.angle_beta   90.00
_cell.angle_gamma   90.00
#
_symmetry.space_group_name_H-M   'P 1'
#
loop_
_entity.id
_entity.type
_entity.pdbx_description
1 polymer ?
#
loop_
_entity_poly.entity_id
_entity_poly.type
_entity_poly.pdbx_seq_one_letter_code
_entity_poly.pdbx_strand_id
1 'polypeptide(L)'
;MKRGNATRLSVLLAVSMCLNACSAMMIGGSGVGTYEGGKDERNAAQVSADSAITTGILRKYDADQMIRSFNVGVVTVGGRVMLSGTVDSYAAREMAERLAIETDGVKSVDNQIRVQNSE
;
A
#
# COMPACT_ATOMS: atom_id res chain seq x y z
N MET A 1 -18.19 10.69 58.35
CA MET A 1 -18.85 10.57 57.02
C MET A 1 -17.95 11.19 55.96
N LYS A 2 -17.89 10.53 54.79
CA LYS A 2 -16.79 10.53 53.80
C LYS A 2 -16.50 11.89 53.15
N ARG A 3 -15.25 12.36 53.30
CA ARG A 3 -14.57 13.26 52.36
C ARG A 3 -14.06 12.40 51.20
N GLY A 4 -14.34 12.75 49.94
CA GLY A 4 -13.64 12.08 48.83
C GLY A 4 -14.27 12.01 47.43
N ASN A 5 -15.26 12.83 47.04
CA ASN A 5 -15.91 12.63 45.73
C ASN A 5 -16.18 13.90 44.90
N ALA A 6 -15.93 15.11 45.43
CA ALA A 6 -16.26 16.36 44.73
C ALA A 6 -15.27 16.70 43.61
N THR A 7 -13.96 16.48 43.82
CA THR A 7 -12.91 16.83 42.85
C THR A 7 -12.92 15.94 41.60
N ARG A 8 -13.35 14.68 41.72
CA ARG A 8 -13.49 13.75 40.58
C ARG A 8 -14.66 14.13 39.65
N LEU A 9 -15.72 14.70 40.21
CA LEU A 9 -16.88 15.16 39.44
C LEU A 9 -16.56 16.43 38.64
N SER A 10 -15.73 17.33 39.17
CA SER A 10 -15.25 18.54 38.47
C SER A 10 -14.29 18.22 37.32
N VAL A 11 -13.43 17.19 37.48
CA VAL A 11 -12.49 16.77 36.43
C VAL A 11 -13.20 16.07 35.27
N LEU A 12 -14.25 15.28 35.54
CA LEU A 12 -15.04 14.61 34.51
C LEU A 12 -15.83 15.59 33.62
N LEU A 13 -16.28 16.72 34.18
CA LEU A 13 -17.00 17.76 33.44
C LEU A 13 -16.07 18.62 32.56
N ALA A 14 -14.80 18.78 32.97
CA ALA A 14 -13.78 19.50 32.19
C ALA A 14 -13.24 18.68 31.00
N VAL A 15 -13.11 17.36 31.12
CA VAL A 15 -12.60 16.47 30.05
C VAL A 15 -13.59 16.36 28.88
N SER A 16 -14.90 16.46 29.13
CA SER A 16 -15.93 16.46 28.07
C SER A 16 -15.91 17.74 27.22
N MET A 17 -15.36 18.84 27.74
CA MET A 17 -15.33 20.14 27.06
C MET A 17 -14.21 20.22 25.99
N CYS A 18 -13.24 19.30 26.04
CA CYS A 18 -12.19 19.18 25.02
C CYS A 18 -12.57 18.27 23.84
N LEU A 19 -13.59 17.40 23.97
CA LEU A 19 -13.94 16.44 22.90
C LEU A 19 -14.73 17.07 21.74
N ASN A 20 -15.40 18.21 21.94
CA ASN A 20 -16.12 18.92 20.87
C ASN A 20 -15.26 19.98 20.16
N ALA A 21 -13.97 20.07 20.46
CA ALA A 21 -13.07 21.02 19.82
C ALA A 21 -12.62 20.62 18.39
N CYS A 22 -13.04 19.47 17.85
CA CYS A 22 -12.76 19.11 16.45
C CYS A 22 -13.79 19.67 15.44
N SER A 23 -14.94 20.17 15.90
CA SER A 23 -15.98 20.70 15.00
C SER A 23 -15.77 22.18 14.65
N ALA A 24 -14.97 22.90 15.45
CA ALA A 24 -14.69 24.32 15.25
C ALA A 24 -13.71 24.60 14.09
N MET A 25 -13.08 23.56 13.54
CA MET A 25 -12.21 23.66 12.36
C MET A 25 -13.00 23.71 11.02
N MET A 26 -14.34 23.73 11.06
CA MET A 26 -15.18 23.70 9.85
C MET A 26 -16.16 24.88 9.71
N ILE A 27 -15.99 25.94 10.51
CA ILE A 27 -16.76 27.18 10.33
C ILE A 27 -15.81 28.39 10.34
N GLY A 28 -14.97 28.46 9.31
CA GLY A 28 -14.21 29.65 8.93
C GLY A 28 -14.61 30.05 7.51
N GLY A 29 -15.60 30.95 7.41
CA GLY A 29 -16.02 31.54 6.15
C GLY A 29 -15.10 32.68 5.69
N SER A 30 -15.09 32.92 4.38
CA SER A 30 -14.44 34.01 3.64
C SER A 30 -12.94 33.87 3.35
N GLY A 31 -12.61 32.81 2.59
CA GLY A 31 -11.30 32.59 1.96
C GLY A 31 -11.18 31.17 1.42
N VAL A 32 -12.17 30.71 0.66
CA VAL A 32 -12.16 29.36 0.07
C VAL A 32 -11.09 29.26 -1.02
N GLY A 33 -10.13 28.36 -0.80
CA GLY A 33 -9.00 28.07 -1.67
C GLY A 33 -7.79 28.91 -1.27
N THR A 34 -6.79 28.40 -0.58
CA THR A 34 -6.10 27.14 -0.85
C THR A 34 -5.53 26.60 0.46
N TYR A 35 -6.08 25.49 0.97
CA TYR A 35 -5.14 24.49 1.47
C TYR A 35 -4.32 24.12 0.23
N GLU A 36 -3.13 24.69 0.13
CA GLU A 36 -2.08 24.10 -0.70
C GLU A 36 -1.72 22.77 -0.01
N GLY A 37 -2.65 21.81 -0.09
CA GLY A 37 -2.27 20.42 -0.19
C GLY A 37 -1.42 20.39 -1.44
N GLY A 38 -0.10 20.40 -1.23
CA GLY A 38 0.89 20.32 -2.28
C GLY A 38 0.42 19.29 -3.28
N LYS A 39 0.17 19.75 -4.50
CA LYS A 39 -0.19 18.90 -5.63
C LYS A 39 1.02 18.03 -5.96
N ASP A 40 1.26 17.00 -5.15
CA ASP A 40 2.00 15.81 -5.57
C ASP A 40 1.07 14.92 -6.41
N GLU A 41 0.30 15.51 -7.33
CA GLU A 41 -0.39 14.79 -8.41
C GLU A 41 0.61 13.96 -9.24
N ARG A 42 1.89 14.37 -9.25
CA ARG A 42 2.98 13.64 -9.93
C ARG A 42 3.31 12.29 -9.29
N ASN A 43 2.96 12.05 -8.02
CA ASN A 43 3.18 10.76 -7.36
C ASN A 43 1.90 9.90 -7.35
N ALA A 44 0.72 10.51 -7.19
CA ALA A 44 -0.56 9.78 -7.22
C ALA A 44 -0.80 9.05 -8.55
N ALA A 45 -0.51 9.71 -9.68
CA ALA A 45 -0.60 9.09 -11.00
C ALA A 45 0.38 7.91 -11.15
N GLN A 46 1.60 8.06 -10.64
CA GLN A 46 2.61 7.00 -10.66
C GLN A 46 2.19 5.80 -9.80
N VAL A 47 1.70 6.02 -8.59
CA VAL A 47 1.20 4.95 -7.70
C VAL A 47 0.04 4.19 -8.36
N SER A 48 -0.87 4.90 -9.04
CA SER A 48 -1.98 4.26 -9.75
C SER A 48 -1.48 3.40 -10.93
N ALA A 49 -0.49 3.88 -11.68
CA ALA A 49 0.14 3.14 -12.77
C ALA A 49 0.90 1.91 -12.25
N ASP A 50 1.68 2.05 -11.18
CA ASP A 50 2.41 0.95 -10.55
C ASP A 50 1.46 -0.12 -9.98
N SER A 51 0.32 0.30 -9.44
CA SER A 51 -0.74 -0.61 -8.97
C SER A 51 -1.39 -1.39 -10.11
N ALA A 52 -1.62 -0.72 -11.26
CA ALA A 52 -2.13 -1.36 -12.46
C ALA A 52 -1.14 -2.39 -13.02
N ILE A 53 0.15 -2.06 -13.08
CA ILE A 53 1.22 -2.99 -13.46
C ILE A 53 1.22 -4.20 -12.52
N THR A 54 1.26 -3.97 -11.21
CA THR A 54 1.28 -5.04 -10.19
C THR A 54 0.08 -5.98 -10.35
N THR A 55 -1.11 -5.41 -10.53
CA THR A 55 -2.34 -6.19 -10.77
C THR A 55 -2.26 -6.98 -12.08
N GLY A 56 -1.73 -6.39 -13.15
CA GLY A 56 -1.52 -7.07 -14.42
C GLY A 56 -0.62 -8.30 -14.29
N ILE A 57 0.49 -8.17 -13.57
CA ILE A 57 1.42 -9.28 -13.31
C ILE A 57 0.75 -10.37 -12.49
N LEU A 58 0.09 -10.01 -11.38
CA LEU A 58 -0.60 -10.98 -10.52
C LEU A 58 -1.67 -11.77 -11.29
N ARG A 59 -2.42 -11.12 -12.19
CA ARG A 59 -3.40 -11.79 -13.04
C ARG A 59 -2.76 -12.78 -14.00
N LYS A 60 -1.59 -12.47 -14.56
CA LYS A 60 -0.84 -13.40 -15.41
C LYS A 60 -0.32 -14.59 -14.61
N TYR A 61 0.18 -14.35 -13.40
CA TYR A 61 0.64 -15.43 -12.52
C TYR A 61 -0.49 -16.37 -12.11
N ASP A 62 -1.69 -15.83 -11.85
CA ASP A 62 -2.87 -16.64 -11.53
C ASP A 62 -3.40 -17.43 -12.75
N ALA A 63 -3.20 -16.91 -13.96
CA ALA A 63 -3.54 -17.63 -15.19
C ALA A 63 -2.55 -18.75 -15.52
N ASP A 64 -1.29 -18.65 -15.07
CA ASP A 64 -0.23 -19.60 -15.39
C ASP A 64 -0.18 -20.77 -14.38
N GLN A 65 -0.28 -22.00 -14.89
CA GLN A 65 -0.31 -23.19 -14.02
C GLN A 65 1.02 -23.47 -13.31
N MET A 66 2.15 -23.04 -13.87
CA MET A 66 3.47 -23.24 -13.28
C MET A 66 3.71 -22.26 -12.14
N ILE A 67 3.20 -21.03 -12.22
CA ILE A 67 3.46 -19.98 -11.23
C ILE A 67 2.36 -19.85 -10.19
N ARG A 68 1.09 -20.11 -10.53
CA ARG A 68 -0.05 -19.92 -9.59
C ARG A 68 0.11 -20.67 -8.27
N SER A 69 0.78 -21.82 -8.28
CA SER A 69 1.00 -22.62 -7.06
C SER A 69 2.05 -22.03 -6.12
N PHE A 70 2.85 -21.08 -6.58
CA PHE A 70 3.90 -20.44 -5.80
C PHE A 70 3.45 -19.07 -5.28
N ASN A 71 3.84 -18.75 -4.05
CA ASN A 71 3.62 -17.41 -3.50
C ASN A 71 4.75 -16.47 -3.96
N VAL A 72 4.56 -15.87 -5.13
CA VAL A 72 5.49 -14.87 -5.69
C VAL A 72 5.01 -13.46 -5.33
N GLY A 73 5.81 -12.74 -4.55
CA GLY A 73 5.58 -11.34 -4.23
C GLY A 73 6.00 -10.43 -5.38
N VAL A 74 5.15 -9.45 -5.70
CA VAL A 74 5.37 -8.46 -6.76
C VAL A 74 5.31 -7.05 -6.15
N VAL A 75 6.37 -6.27 -6.33
CA VAL A 75 6.42 -4.86 -5.93
C VAL A 75 6.80 -4.03 -7.13
N THR A 76 6.03 -2.99 -7.44
CA THR A 76 6.30 -2.09 -8.57
C THR A 76 6.52 -0.67 -8.09
N VAL A 77 7.59 -0.03 -8.56
CA VAL A 77 7.89 1.39 -8.29
C VAL A 77 8.43 2.07 -9.55
N GLY A 78 7.65 3.01 -10.09
CA GLY A 78 7.99 3.77 -11.29
C GLY A 78 8.15 2.92 -12.56
N GLY A 79 7.43 1.80 -12.63
CA GLY A 79 7.56 0.78 -13.68
C GLY A 79 8.74 -0.18 -13.51
N ARG A 80 9.48 -0.12 -12.39
CA ARG A 80 10.45 -1.16 -12.03
C ARG A 80 9.79 -2.19 -11.15
N VAL A 81 9.84 -3.44 -11.55
CA VAL A 81 9.22 -4.57 -10.84
C VAL A 81 10.30 -5.32 -10.09
N MET A 82 10.06 -5.60 -8.81
CA MET A 82 10.84 -6.52 -8.02
C MET A 82 10.00 -7.77 -7.76
N LEU A 83 10.56 -8.92 -8.12
CA LEU A 83 9.96 -10.23 -7.87
C LEU A 83 10.67 -10.90 -6.70
N SER A 84 9.90 -11.48 -5.78
CA SER A 84 10.43 -12.15 -4.60
C SER A 84 9.63 -13.41 -4.29
N GLY A 85 10.23 -14.35 -3.57
CA GLY A 85 9.58 -15.59 -3.18
C GLY A 85 10.49 -16.80 -3.35
N THR A 86 9.88 -17.98 -3.28
CA THR A 86 10.56 -19.26 -3.45
C THR A 86 9.77 -20.10 -4.45
N VAL A 87 10.47 -20.77 -5.36
CA VAL A 87 9.91 -21.70 -6.35
C VAL A 87 10.73 -22.99 -6.36
N ASP A 88 10.15 -24.08 -6.87
CA ASP A 88 10.80 -25.40 -6.85
C ASP A 88 11.67 -25.67 -8.09
N SER A 89 11.67 -24.76 -9.08
CA SER A 89 12.45 -24.94 -10.31
C SER A 89 12.94 -23.64 -10.93
N TYR A 90 14.06 -23.72 -11.65
CA TYR A 90 14.55 -22.61 -12.47
C TYR A 90 13.57 -22.23 -13.57
N ALA A 91 12.83 -23.18 -14.12
CA ALA A 91 11.81 -22.93 -15.13
C ALA A 91 10.69 -22.03 -14.58
N ALA A 92 10.21 -22.30 -13.35
CA ALA A 92 9.23 -21.43 -12.69
C ALA A 92 9.80 -20.03 -12.42
N ARG A 93 11.09 -19.93 -12.02
CA ARG A 93 11.75 -18.64 -11.82
C ARG A 93 11.78 -17.81 -13.11
N GLU A 94 12.13 -18.43 -14.23
CA GLU A 94 12.23 -17.78 -15.54
C GLU A 94 10.85 -17.41 -16.10
N MET A 95 9.86 -18.28 -15.92
CA MET A 95 8.48 -18.02 -16.33
C MET A 95 7.88 -16.82 -15.58
N ALA A 96 8.13 -16.69 -14.27
CA ALA A 96 7.70 -15.53 -13.50
C ALA A 96 8.32 -14.24 -14.07
N GLU A 97 9.62 -14.23 -14.32
CA GLU A 97 10.33 -13.08 -14.91
C GLU A 97 9.76 -12.71 -16.28
N ARG A 98 9.56 -13.70 -17.14
CA ARG A 98 9.01 -13.49 -18.48
C ARG A 98 7.62 -12.87 -18.45
N LEU A 99 6.71 -13.43 -17.64
CA LEU A 99 5.35 -12.91 -17.52
C LEU A 99 5.32 -11.48 -16.95
N ALA A 100 6.24 -11.16 -16.04
CA ALA A 100 6.42 -9.80 -15.55
C ALA A 100 6.89 -8.85 -16.66
N ILE A 101 7.92 -9.22 -17.44
CA ILE A 101 8.43 -8.41 -18.56
C ILE A 101 7.35 -8.15 -19.63
N GLU A 102 6.53 -9.15 -19.92
CA GLU A 102 5.46 -9.04 -20.91
C GLU A 102 4.31 -8.11 -20.47
N THR A 103 4.32 -7.60 -19.22
CA THR A 103 3.24 -6.74 -18.71
C THR A 103 3.45 -5.28 -19.14
N ASP A 104 2.39 -4.66 -19.66
CA ASP A 104 2.44 -3.29 -20.15
C ASP A 104 2.88 -2.31 -19.06
N GLY A 105 3.79 -1.40 -19.40
CA GLY A 105 4.32 -0.39 -18.49
C GLY A 105 5.52 -0.83 -17.65
N VAL A 106 5.92 -2.11 -17.72
CA VAL A 106 7.16 -2.60 -17.10
C VAL A 106 8.37 -2.07 -17.87
N LYS A 107 9.32 -1.47 -17.14
CA LYS A 107 10.58 -0.93 -17.67
C LYS A 107 11.77 -1.84 -17.38
N SER A 108 11.76 -2.48 -16.22
CA SER A 108 12.79 -3.43 -15.81
C SER A 108 12.21 -4.37 -14.75
N VAL A 109 12.78 -5.57 -14.69
CA VAL A 109 12.46 -6.59 -13.69
C VAL A 109 13.72 -6.94 -12.91
N ASP A 110 13.65 -6.88 -11.59
CA ASP A 110 14.64 -7.42 -10.66
C ASP A 110 14.10 -8.73 -10.09
N ASN A 111 14.70 -9.85 -10.50
CA ASN A 111 14.25 -11.19 -10.13
C ASN A 111 15.03 -11.71 -8.92
N GLN A 112 14.44 -11.58 -7.73
CA GLN A 112 14.99 -12.07 -6.47
C GLN A 112 14.33 -13.37 -5.98
N ILE A 113 13.66 -14.09 -6.88
CA ILE A 113 13.05 -15.38 -6.56
C ILE A 113 14.15 -16.42 -6.31
N ARG A 114 14.07 -17.12 -5.18
CA ARG A 114 14.97 -18.22 -4.84
C ARG A 114 14.41 -19.54 -5.36
N VAL A 115 15.29 -20.38 -5.89
CA VAL A 115 14.94 -21.76 -6.23
C VAL A 115 15.26 -22.63 -5.02
N GLN A 116 14.24 -23.27 -4.45
CA GLN A 116 14.43 -24.28 -3.42
C GLN A 116 14.74 -25.60 -4.11
N ASN A 117 16.00 -26.02 -4.04
CA ASN A 117 16.36 -27.37 -4.41
C ASN A 117 15.76 -28.30 -3.35
N SER A 118 14.65 -28.97 -3.69
CA SER A 118 14.21 -30.16 -2.98
C SER A 118 15.00 -31.34 -3.53
N GLU A 119 16.17 -31.61 -2.94
CA GLU A 119 16.81 -32.93 -3.03
C GLU A 119 15.99 -33.98 -2.26
#